data_AF-A0A8S2ZUV9-F1
#
_entry.id   AF-A0A8S2ZUV9-F1
#
_cell.length_a   1.000
_cell.length_b   1.000
_cell.length_c   1.000
_cell.angle_alpha   90.00
_cell.angle_beta   90.00
_cell.angle_gamma   90.00
#
_symmetry.space_group_name_H-M   'P 1'
#
loop_
_entity.id
_entity.type
_entity.pdbx_description
1 polymer ?
#
loop_
_entity_poly.entity_id
_entity_poly.type
_entity_poly.pdbx_seq_one_letter_code
_entity_poly.pdbx_strand_id
1 'polypeptide(L)'
;GSCGGTLIDSRHVLTASHCIGNNNNPSAITITAGLHNKLNIETTRQVRAVERIFMHPDYNNQTTENDITILRLAQPVTFNT
;
A
#
# COMPACT_ATOMS: atom_id res chain seq x y z
N GLY A 1 10.84 -2.38 8.77
CA GLY A 1 9.51 -2.54 9.40
C GLY A 1 8.44 -2.63 8.32
N SER A 2 7.22 -3.03 8.65
CA SER A 2 6.08 -2.92 7.73
C SER A 2 5.41 -1.55 7.90
N CYS A 3 4.88 -0.99 6.81
CA CYS A 3 4.06 0.21 6.84
C CYS A 3 2.57 -0.12 6.80
N GLY A 4 1.76 0.87 7.19
CA GLY A 4 0.31 0.84 7.04
C GLY A 4 -0.15 1.48 5.72
N GLY A 5 -1.45 1.43 5.49
CA GLY A 5 -2.11 2.11 4.39
C GLY A 5 -3.63 2.01 4.53
N THR A 6 -4.33 2.85 3.79
CA THR A 6 -5.80 2.93 3.79
C THR A 6 -6.31 2.60 2.41
N LEU A 7 -7.23 1.63 2.31
CA LEU A 7 -7.98 1.43 1.07
C LEU A 7 -8.88 2.65 0.84
N ILE A 8 -8.71 3.31 -0.29
CA ILE A 8 -9.56 4.45 -0.70
C ILE A 8 -10.62 4.00 -1.72
N ASP A 9 -10.39 2.87 -2.39
CA ASP A 9 -11.37 2.09 -3.12
C ASP A 9 -10.89 0.62 -3.20
N SER A 10 -11.57 -0.23 -4.00
CA SER A 10 -11.23 -1.65 -4.11
C SER A 10 -9.87 -1.93 -4.76
N ARG A 11 -9.26 -0.96 -5.45
CA ARG A 11 -8.02 -1.13 -6.22
C ARG A 11 -6.93 -0.11 -5.87
N HIS A 12 -7.21 0.85 -5.00
CA HIS A 12 -6.25 1.88 -4.61
C HIS A 12 -6.03 1.92 -3.10
N VAL A 13 -4.76 2.05 -2.71
CA VAL A 13 -4.31 2.20 -1.33
C VAL A 13 -3.57 3.52 -1.19
N LEU A 14 -4.00 4.35 -0.24
CA LEU A 14 -3.28 5.52 0.21
C LEU A 14 -2.26 5.11 1.27
N THR A 15 -1.02 5.56 1.13
CA THR A 15 0.05 5.36 2.11
C THR A 15 1.02 6.54 2.09
N ALA A 16 2.07 6.49 2.90
CA ALA A 16 3.13 7.48 2.94
C ALA A 16 4.21 7.17 1.89
N SER A 17 4.84 8.21 1.34
CA SER A 17 5.93 8.07 0.37
C SER A 17 7.19 7.48 1.02
N HIS A 18 7.48 7.81 2.28
CA HIS A 18 8.62 7.26 3.00
C HIS A 18 8.54 5.74 3.15
N CYS A 19 7.32 5.17 3.11
CA CYS A 19 7.10 3.72 3.16
C CYS A 19 7.55 3.00 1.87
N ILE A 20 7.54 3.70 0.74
CA ILE A 20 8.06 3.20 -0.53
C ILE A 20 9.59 3.36 -0.56
N GLY A 21 10.08 4.43 0.06
CA GLY A 21 11.50 4.79 0.07
C GLY A 21 12.00 5.16 -1.33
N ASN A 22 13.30 5.05 -1.55
CA ASN A 22 13.92 5.44 -2.82
C ASN A 22 13.72 4.38 -3.94
N ASN A 23 13.16 3.21 -3.62
CA ASN A 23 12.97 2.13 -4.58
C ASN A 23 11.51 2.08 -5.03
N ASN A 24 11.22 2.77 -6.13
CA ASN A 24 9.89 2.84 -6.72
C ASN A 24 9.56 1.58 -7.55
N ASN A 25 9.82 0.40 -6.99
CA ASN A 25 9.62 -0.90 -7.65
C ASN A 25 8.33 -1.56 -7.13
N PRO A 26 7.26 -1.63 -7.95
CA PRO A 26 6.00 -2.26 -7.57
C PRO A 26 6.16 -3.72 -7.12
N SER A 27 7.08 -4.48 -7.72
CA SER A 27 7.29 -5.89 -7.40
C SER A 27 7.90 -6.12 -6.01
N ALA A 28 8.46 -5.08 -5.39
CA ALA A 28 8.97 -5.14 -4.02
C ALA A 28 7.87 -4.92 -2.97
N ILE A 29 6.65 -4.56 -3.38
CA ILE A 29 5.56 -4.17 -2.47
C ILE A 29 4.40 -5.14 -2.59
N THR A 30 3.91 -5.59 -1.44
CA THR A 30 2.71 -6.42 -1.35
C THR A 30 1.75 -5.82 -0.34
N ILE A 31 0.48 -5.71 -0.72
CA ILE A 31 -0.58 -5.24 0.15
C ILE A 31 -1.31 -6.43 0.76
N THR A 32 -1.50 -6.38 2.08
CA THR A 32 -2.34 -7.33 2.81
C THR A 32 -3.50 -6.58 3.44
N ALA A 33 -4.73 -6.86 3.01
CA ALA A 33 -5.97 -6.32 3.55
C ALA A 33 -6.73 -7.38 4.35
N GLY A 34 -7.68 -6.93 5.18
CA GLY A 34 -8.53 -7.82 5.99
C GLY A 34 -7.76 -8.62 7.06
N LEU A 35 -6.62 -8.07 7.51
CA LEU A 35 -5.78 -8.63 8.58
C LEU A 35 -6.09 -7.93 9.90
N HIS A 36 -6.40 -8.69 10.94
CA HIS A 36 -6.57 -8.23 12.32
C HIS A 36 -5.45 -8.77 13.22
N ASN A 37 -5.16 -10.07 13.16
CA ASN A 37 -4.03 -10.67 13.87
C ASN A 37 -2.92 -11.09 12.90
N LYS A 38 -1.75 -10.44 12.98
CA LYS A 38 -0.58 -10.71 12.13
C LYS A 38 -0.03 -12.13 12.26
N LEU A 39 -0.25 -12.79 13.40
CA LEU A 39 0.26 -14.13 13.69
C LEU A 39 -0.63 -15.25 13.14
N ASN A 40 -1.88 -14.93 12.78
CA ASN A 40 -2.86 -15.89 12.30
C ASN A 40 -3.12 -15.71 10.80
N ILE A 41 -3.44 -16.81 10.11
CA ILE A 41 -3.96 -16.76 8.74
C ILE A 41 -5.49 -16.70 8.84
N GLU A 42 -6.03 -15.50 8.69
CA GLU A 42 -7.46 -15.23 8.74
C GLU A 42 -8.10 -15.43 7.36
N THR A 43 -9.34 -15.93 7.32
CA THR A 43 -10.09 -16.11 6.07
C THR A 43 -10.39 -14.79 5.36
N THR A 44 -10.41 -13.69 6.10
CA THR A 44 -10.57 -12.33 5.60
C THR A 44 -9.31 -11.76 4.95
N ARG A 45 -8.16 -12.44 5.10
CA ARG A 45 -6.87 -11.96 4.60
C ARG A 45 -6.83 -12.00 3.07
N GLN A 46 -6.60 -10.84 2.47
CA GLN A 46 -6.45 -10.68 1.02
C GLN A 46 -5.08 -10.10 0.69
N VAL A 47 -4.29 -10.85 -0.07
CA VAL A 47 -2.96 -10.41 -0.54
C VAL A 47 -3.07 -9.94 -1.98
N ARG A 48 -2.52 -8.75 -2.28
CA ARG A 48 -2.51 -8.15 -3.60
C ARG A 48 -1.13 -7.61 -3.96
N ALA A 49 -0.67 -7.92 -5.16
CA ALA A 49 0.51 -7.29 -5.74
C ALA A 49 0.20 -5.84 -6.15
N VAL A 50 1.21 -4.98 -6.12
CA VAL A 50 1.12 -3.61 -6.62
C VAL A 50 1.40 -3.61 -8.13
N GLU A 51 0.51 -3.02 -8.91
CA GLU A 51 0.66 -2.81 -10.36
C GLU A 51 1.41 -1.50 -10.64
N ARG A 52 1.09 -0.45 -9.88
CA ARG A 52 1.65 0.89 -10.10
C ARG A 52 1.75 1.69 -8.81
N ILE A 53 2.80 2.49 -8.73
CA ILE A 53 3.05 3.42 -7.63
C ILE A 53 2.90 4.85 -8.17
N PHE A 54 2.10 5.65 -7.48
CA PHE A 54 1.90 7.08 -7.72
C PHE A 54 2.42 7.85 -6.51
N MET A 55 3.74 7.96 -6.42
CA MET A 55 4.40 8.80 -5.43
C MET A 55 4.17 10.26 -5.77
N HIS A 56 3.93 11.11 -4.75
CA HIS A 56 3.81 12.54 -4.97
C HIS A 56 5.08 13.06 -5.69
N PRO A 57 4.94 13.81 -6.81
CA PRO A 57 6.09 14.24 -7.62
C PRO A 57 7.08 15.11 -6.83
N ASP A 58 6.56 15.89 -5.88
CA ASP A 58 7.35 16.76 -5.01
C ASP A 58 7.71 16.13 -3.66
N TYR A 59 7.63 14.80 -3.52
CA TYR A 59 8.05 14.14 -2.29
C TYR A 59 9.55 14.37 -2.04
N ASN A 60 9.88 14.87 -0.85
CA ASN A 60 11.25 15.12 -0.44
C ASN A 60 11.64 14.18 0.70
N ASN A 61 12.59 13.27 0.44
CA ASN A 61 13.02 12.27 1.44
C ASN A 61 13.86 12.85 2.59
N GLN A 62 14.38 14.09 2.46
CA GLN A 62 15.14 14.77 3.50
C GLN A 62 14.23 15.58 4.43
N THR A 63 13.25 16.29 3.86
CA THR A 63 12.33 17.16 4.62
C THR A 63 11.02 16.48 4.99
N THR A 64 10.72 15.31 4.42
CA THR A 64 9.43 14.60 4.52
C THR A 64 8.22 15.40 4.02
N GLU A 65 8.44 16.46 3.24
CA GLU A 65 7.36 17.18 2.57
C GLU A 65 6.72 16.30 1.50
N ASN A 66 5.39 16.44 1.37
CA ASN A 66 4.57 15.68 0.43
C ASN A 66 4.66 14.15 0.60
N ASP A 67 4.66 13.69 1.86
CA ASP A 67 4.74 12.29 2.25
C ASP A 67 3.43 11.52 2.01
N ILE A 68 3.02 11.45 0.74
CA ILE A 68 1.79 10.82 0.29
C ILE A 68 2.01 10.06 -1.01
N THR A 69 1.51 8.82 -1.05
CA THR A 69 1.59 7.94 -2.21
C THR A 69 0.29 7.17 -2.38
N ILE A 70 -0.16 7.03 -3.63
CA ILE A 70 -1.24 6.11 -3.98
C ILE A 70 -0.65 4.87 -4.68
N LEU A 71 -1.04 3.69 -4.23
CA LEU A 71 -0.70 2.41 -4.84
C LEU A 71 -1.92 1.88 -5.57
N ARG A 72 -1.75 1.46 -6.82
CA ARG A 72 -2.77 0.72 -7.56
C ARG A 72 -2.46 -0.77 -7.52
N LEU A 73 -3.44 -1.56 -7.11
CA LEU A 73 -3.36 -3.01 -6.98
C LEU A 73 -3.55 -3.68 -8.35
N ALA A 74 -2.83 -4.78 -8.58
CA ALA A 74 -2.96 -5.59 -9.79
C ALA A 74 -4.35 -6.25 -9.92
N GLN A 75 -4.97 -6.57 -8.78
CA GLN A 75 -6.35 -7.06 -8.70
C GLN A 75 -7.08 -6.35 -7.56
N PRO A 76 -8.39 -6.12 -7.69
CA PRO A 76 -9.16 -5.48 -6.62
C PRO A 76 -9.25 -6.39 -5.38
N VAL A 77 -9.42 -5.76 -4.21
CA VAL A 77 -9.91 -6.43 -3.01
C VAL A 77 -11.43 -6.55 -3.06
N THR A 78 -11.96 -7.56 -2.37
CA THR A 78 -13.40 -7.72 -2.18
C THR A 78 -13.78 -7.08 -0.85
N PHE A 79 -14.74 -6.16 -0.85
CA PHE A 79 -15.34 -5.65 0.38
C PHE A 79 -16.36 -6.66 0.91
N ASN A 80 -16.32 -6.90 2.21
CA ASN A 80 -17.27 -7.76 2.89
C ASN A 80 -18.41 -6.88 3.42
N THR A 81 -19.64 -7.38 3.30
CA THR A 81 -20.84 -6.85 3.97
C THR A 81 -21.02 -7.48 5.33
#